data_AF-A0A7J5ED19-F1
#
_entry.id   AF-A0A7J5ED19-F1
#
_cell.length_a   1.000
_cell.length_b   1.000
_cell.length_c   1.000
_cell.angle_alpha   90.00
_cell.angle_beta   90.00
_cell.angle_gamma   90.00
#
_symmetry.space_group_name_H-M   'P 1'
#
loop_
_entity.id
_entity.type
_entity.pdbx_description
1 polymer ?
#
loop_
_entity_poly.entity_id
_entity_poly.type
_entity_poly.pdbx_seq_one_letter_code
_entity_poly.pdbx_strand_id
1 'polypeptide(L)'
;MINDELLNKYIDNELTEVELKELTEALKKDKEAQIKLKALQLTDEVLRKMEITPAPQNFTESFMKKIITVPSVHKEKISYFFVAVISFFAVAIIGVLGFSFSKIDITTSSLGDNNQYVQKTKEVFSGGLSQINSIFNNDNMLLIGAGLTFVLLISGYFIIENHKNFKEKLNRFSH
;
A
#
# COMPACT_ATOMS: atom_id res chain seq x y z
N MET A 1 44.84 8.24 28.38
CA MET A 1 44.23 9.44 27.76
C MET A 1 42.79 9.48 28.20
N ILE A 2 42.32 10.62 28.69
CA ILE A 2 40.92 10.80 29.06
C ILE A 2 40.11 10.95 27.78
N ASN A 3 39.08 10.12 27.61
CA ASN A 3 38.19 10.18 26.46
C ASN A 3 36.97 11.06 26.81
N ASP A 4 36.53 11.90 25.87
CA ASP A 4 35.39 12.80 26.04
C ASP A 4 34.09 12.05 26.33
N GLU A 5 33.97 10.84 25.79
CA GLU A 5 32.87 9.92 26.07
C GLU A 5 32.77 9.55 27.56
N LEU A 6 33.91 9.38 28.24
CA LEU A 6 33.96 9.02 29.66
C LEU A 6 33.50 10.18 30.56
N LEU A 7 33.77 11.43 30.15
CA LEU A 7 33.31 12.63 30.85
C LEU A 7 31.80 12.83 30.68
N ASN A 8 31.27 12.59 29.48
CA ASN A 8 29.84 12.72 29.23
C ASN A 8 29.05 11.67 30.01
N LYS A 9 29.48 10.40 29.98
CA LYS A 9 28.89 9.33 30.80
C LYS A 9 28.89 9.65 32.30
N TYR A 10 29.91 10.39 32.79
CA TYR A 10 29.94 10.85 34.19
C TYR A 10 28.83 11.85 34.49
N ILE A 11 28.59 12.80 33.60
CA ILE A 11 27.56 13.85 33.78
C ILE A 11 26.17 13.24 33.70
N ASP A 12 25.98 12.25 32.82
CA ASP A 12 24.72 11.55 32.62
C ASP A 12 24.45 10.45 33.67
N ASN A 13 25.37 10.22 34.62
CA ASN A 13 25.35 9.13 35.61
C ASN A 13 25.29 7.71 34.99
N GLU A 14 25.92 7.51 33.84
CA GLU A 14 25.94 6.25 33.08
C GLU A 14 27.23 5.44 33.25
N LEU A 15 28.15 5.87 34.12
CA LEU A 15 29.42 5.16 34.35
C LEU A 15 29.25 3.89 35.16
N THR A 16 29.98 2.85 34.75
CA THR A 16 30.19 1.66 35.56
C THR A 16 31.22 1.91 36.67
N GLU A 17 31.22 1.07 37.72
CA GLU A 17 32.17 1.21 38.84
C GLU A 17 33.65 1.13 38.43
N VAL A 18 33.95 0.38 37.36
CA VAL A 18 35.30 0.24 36.81
C VAL A 18 35.73 1.53 36.12
N GLU A 19 34.89 2.04 35.23
CA GLU A 19 35.12 3.29 34.50
C GLU A 19 35.20 4.50 35.44
N LEU A 20 34.44 4.50 36.54
CA LEU A 20 34.48 5.55 37.55
C LEU A 20 35.83 5.59 38.29
N LYS A 21 36.41 4.42 38.60
CA LYS A 21 37.76 4.34 39.19
C LYS A 21 38.81 4.84 38.20
N GLU A 22 38.74 4.40 36.95
CA GLU A 22 39.65 4.85 35.88
C GLU A 22 39.58 6.37 35.67
N LEU A 23 38.37 6.93 35.61
CA LEU A 23 38.15 8.37 35.48
C LEU A 23 38.74 9.12 36.68
N THR A 24 38.53 8.64 37.90
CA THR A 24 39.04 9.29 39.12
C THR A 24 40.57 9.28 39.17
N GLU A 25 41.21 8.18 38.75
CA GLU A 25 42.66 8.09 38.65
C GLU A 25 43.24 8.96 37.54
N ALA A 26 42.56 9.05 36.41
CA ALA A 26 42.97 9.88 35.29
C ALA A 26 42.84 11.37 35.63
N LEU A 27 41.74 11.78 36.27
CA LEU A 27 41.52 13.15 36.74
C LEU A 27 42.55 13.59 37.77
N LYS A 28 43.12 12.69 38.58
CA LYS A 28 44.20 13.04 39.52
C LYS A 28 45.51 13.40 38.81
N LYS A 29 45.73 12.88 37.61
CA LYS A 29 46.97 13.08 36.83
C LYS A 29 46.86 14.23 35.84
N ASP A 30 45.65 14.58 35.43
CA ASP A 30 45.38 15.56 34.37
C ASP A 30 44.54 16.75 34.88
N LYS A 31 45.19 17.91 35.03
CA LYS A 31 44.55 19.16 35.44
C LYS A 31 43.63 19.74 34.36
N GLU A 32 43.93 19.51 33.09
CA GLU A 32 43.14 20.06 31.97
C GLU A 32 41.78 19.35 31.90
N ALA A 33 41.77 18.03 32.06
CA ALA A 33 40.54 17.25 32.13
C ALA A 33 39.66 17.60 33.34
N GLN A 34 40.24 17.95 34.49
CA GLN A 34 39.46 18.45 35.64
C GLN A 34 38.75 19.78 35.33
N ILE A 35 39.44 20.70 34.65
CA ILE A 35 38.86 21.99 34.25
C ILE A 35 37.71 21.74 33.27
N LYS A 36 37.91 20.85 32.29
CA LYS A 36 36.88 20.45 31.32
C LYS A 36 35.65 19.84 31.99
N LEU A 37 35.83 18.91 32.93
CA LEU A 37 34.73 18.29 33.67
C LEU A 37 33.94 19.32 34.49
N LYS A 38 34.63 20.24 35.18
CA LYS A 38 33.94 21.33 35.91
C LYS A 38 33.15 22.26 34.99
N ALA A 39 33.70 22.59 33.82
CA ALA A 39 33.00 23.42 32.84
C ALA A 39 31.74 22.72 32.32
N LEU A 40 31.81 21.41 32.05
CA LEU A 40 30.66 20.63 31.61
C LEU A 40 29.59 20.50 32.71
N GLN A 41 29.99 20.25 33.96
CA GLN A 41 29.05 20.22 35.10
C GLN A 41 28.34 21.56 35.31
N LEU A 42 29.06 22.67 35.21
CA LEU A 42 28.47 24.01 35.28
C LEU A 42 27.47 24.24 34.15
N THR A 43 27.80 23.77 32.95
CA THR A 43 26.92 23.90 31.78
C THR A 43 25.64 23.08 31.96
N ASP A 44 25.74 21.82 32.39
CA ASP A 44 24.56 20.98 32.70
C ASP A 44 23.68 21.62 33.78
N GLU A 45 24.28 22.15 34.85
CA GLU A 45 23.55 22.82 35.92
C GLU A 45 22.79 24.06 35.41
N VAL A 46 23.42 24.88 34.57
CA VAL A 46 22.79 26.06 33.96
C VAL A 46 21.68 25.66 33.01
N LEU A 47 21.88 24.65 32.17
CA LEU A 47 20.87 24.16 31.22
C LEU A 47 19.66 23.56 31.94
N ARG A 48 19.87 22.83 33.04
CA ARG A 48 18.79 22.28 33.86
C ARG A 48 17.95 23.35 34.56
N LYS A 49 18.56 24.49 34.89
CA LYS A 49 17.88 25.63 35.52
C LYS A 49 17.27 26.60 34.52
N MET A 50 17.51 26.40 33.22
CA MET A 50 16.95 27.26 32.19
C MET A 50 15.41 27.15 32.20
N GLU A 51 14.73 28.29 32.14
CA GLU A 51 13.27 28.32 32.10
C GLU A 51 12.77 27.60 30.85
N ILE A 52 11.93 26.59 31.06
CA ILE A 52 11.26 25.89 29.96
C ILE A 52 10.12 26.79 29.49
N THR A 53 10.28 27.42 28.33
CA THR A 53 9.18 28.13 27.69
C THR A 53 8.07 27.15 27.33
N PRO A 54 6.83 27.36 27.80
CA PRO A 54 5.71 26.50 27.46
C PRO A 54 5.44 26.56 25.95
N ALA A 55 4.99 25.44 25.40
CA ALA A 55 4.55 25.41 24.01
C ALA A 55 3.43 26.45 23.80
N PRO A 56 3.37 27.11 22.62
CA PRO A 56 2.32 28.07 22.33
C PRO A 56 0.95 27.40 22.40
N GLN A 57 -0.07 28.18 22.78
CA GLN A 57 -1.45 27.72 22.78
C GLN A 57 -1.81 27.14 21.40
N ASN A 58 -2.51 26.01 21.38
CA ASN A 58 -2.93 25.30 20.16
C ASN A 58 -1.79 24.65 19.35
N PHE A 59 -0.59 24.44 19.92
CA PHE A 59 0.48 23.68 19.27
C PHE A 59 0.01 22.27 18.86
N THR A 60 -0.58 21.53 19.79
CA THR A 60 -1.08 20.17 19.55
C THR A 60 -2.14 20.13 18.46
N GLU A 61 -3.07 21.08 18.47
CA GLU A 61 -4.13 21.16 17.45
C GLU A 61 -3.55 21.48 16.07
N SER A 62 -2.61 22.44 15.99
CA SER A 62 -1.92 22.79 14.76
C SER A 62 -1.07 21.64 14.21
N PHE A 63 -0.42 20.89 15.09
CA PHE A 63 0.39 19.73 14.75
C PHE A 63 -0.49 18.56 14.27
N MET A 64 -1.55 18.23 15.00
CA MET A 64 -2.50 17.18 14.61
C MET A 64 -3.21 17.53 13.31
N LYS A 65 -3.57 18.80 13.09
CA LYS A 65 -4.13 19.25 11.82
C LYS A 65 -3.16 18.98 10.67
N LYS A 66 -1.86 19.26 10.84
CA LYS A 66 -0.84 18.92 9.84
C LYS A 66 -0.76 17.43 9.57
N ILE A 67 -0.76 16.58 10.60
CA ILE A 67 -0.74 15.12 10.46
C ILE A 67 -1.96 14.61 9.70
N ILE A 68 -3.16 15.07 10.07
CA ILE A 68 -4.42 14.65 9.44
C ILE A 68 -4.52 15.17 8.01
N THR A 69 -3.95 16.35 7.72
CA THR A 69 -3.89 16.89 6.34
C THR A 69 -2.83 16.24 5.47
N VAL A 70 -1.93 15.42 6.01
CA VAL A 70 -1.18 14.48 5.16
C VAL A 70 -2.23 13.49 4.67
N PRO A 71 -2.67 13.59 3.40
CA PRO A 71 -3.69 12.68 2.91
C PRO A 71 -3.14 11.28 3.14
N SER A 72 -3.90 10.42 3.82
CA SER A 72 -3.63 8.99 3.92
C SER A 72 -3.21 8.53 2.53
N VAL A 73 -1.90 8.33 2.36
CA VAL A 73 -1.27 8.13 1.07
C VAL A 73 -1.74 6.77 0.63
N HIS A 74 -2.80 6.75 -0.17
CA HIS A 74 -3.54 5.65 -0.78
C HIS A 74 -5.04 5.82 -0.55
N LYS A 75 -5.63 6.88 -1.11
CA LYS A 75 -6.90 6.65 -1.79
C LYS A 75 -6.56 5.65 -2.90
N GLU A 76 -6.94 4.39 -2.73
CA GLU A 76 -6.90 3.40 -3.80
C GLU A 76 -7.57 4.04 -5.02
N LYS A 77 -6.75 4.48 -5.97
CA LYS A 77 -7.26 4.91 -7.26
C LYS A 77 -7.76 3.62 -7.88
N ILE A 78 -9.07 3.39 -7.79
CA ILE A 78 -9.74 2.36 -8.58
C ILE A 78 -9.23 2.59 -10.00
N SER A 79 -8.39 1.66 -10.46
CA SER A 79 -7.76 1.81 -11.76
C SER A 79 -8.88 1.84 -12.78
N TYR A 80 -8.97 2.88 -13.60
CA TYR A 80 -9.97 2.97 -14.68
C TYR A 80 -9.97 1.71 -15.56
N PHE A 81 -8.83 1.02 -15.62
CA PHE A 81 -8.68 -0.30 -16.23
C PHE A 81 -9.58 -1.38 -15.57
N PHE A 82 -9.62 -1.46 -14.25
CA PHE A 82 -10.46 -2.44 -13.54
C PHE A 82 -11.95 -2.18 -13.78
N VAL A 83 -12.36 -0.90 -13.78
CA VAL A 83 -13.73 -0.50 -14.13
C VAL A 83 -14.05 -0.88 -15.57
N ALA A 84 -13.13 -0.64 -16.50
CA ALA A 84 -13.30 -1.01 -17.91
C ALA A 84 -13.47 -2.53 -18.08
N VAL A 85 -12.62 -3.34 -17.45
CA VAL A 85 -12.71 -4.80 -17.51
C VAL A 85 -14.04 -5.30 -16.94
N ILE A 86 -14.43 -4.84 -15.75
CA ILE A 86 -15.71 -5.24 -15.13
C ILE A 86 -16.89 -4.81 -15.99
N SER A 87 -16.87 -3.59 -16.54
CA SER A 87 -17.95 -3.11 -17.40
C SER A 87 -18.11 -3.94 -18.67
N PHE A 88 -17.00 -4.36 -19.28
CA PHE A 88 -17.01 -5.23 -20.46
C PHE A 88 -17.65 -6.59 -20.15
N PHE A 89 -17.25 -7.23 -19.05
CA PHE A 89 -17.84 -8.51 -18.63
C PHE A 89 -19.30 -8.37 -18.21
N ALA A 90 -19.68 -7.28 -17.54
CA ALA A 90 -21.07 -7.01 -17.17
C ALA A 90 -21.98 -6.88 -18.40
N VAL A 91 -21.56 -6.11 -19.41
CA VAL A 91 -22.30 -5.98 -20.67
C VAL A 91 -22.36 -7.31 -21.42
N ALA A 92 -21.27 -8.08 -21.46
CA ALA A 92 -21.25 -9.39 -22.10
C ALA A 92 -22.24 -10.37 -21.44
N ILE A 93 -22.28 -10.42 -20.10
CA ILE A 93 -23.21 -11.27 -19.35
C ILE A 93 -24.66 -10.84 -19.60
N ILE A 94 -24.95 -9.55 -19.53
CA ILE A 94 -26.30 -9.02 -19.82
C ILE A 94 -26.71 -9.35 -21.27
N GLY A 95 -25.80 -9.24 -22.23
CA GLY A 95 -26.04 -9.60 -23.62
C GLY A 95 -26.41 -11.07 -23.79
N VAL A 96 -25.67 -11.98 -23.14
CA VAL A 96 -25.96 -13.43 -23.17
C VAL A 96 -27.30 -13.74 -22.50
N LEU A 97 -27.58 -13.14 -21.34
CA LEU A 97 -28.85 -13.34 -20.63
C LEU A 97 -30.04 -12.77 -21.40
N GLY A 98 -29.93 -11.55 -21.92
CA GLY A 98 -30.98 -10.90 -22.71
C GLY A 98 -31.29 -11.67 -23.99
N PHE A 99 -30.26 -12.15 -24.69
CA PHE A 99 -30.43 -13.01 -25.84
C PHE A 99 -31.08 -14.36 -25.46
N SER A 100 -30.69 -14.95 -24.32
CA SER A 100 -31.28 -16.18 -23.80
C SER A 100 -32.78 -16.02 -23.53
N PHE A 101 -33.20 -14.93 -22.88
CA PHE A 101 -34.62 -14.64 -22.64
C PHE A 101 -35.41 -14.39 -23.93
N SER A 102 -34.80 -13.75 -24.94
CA SER A 102 -35.47 -13.48 -26.22
C SER A 102 -35.84 -14.73 -27.03
N LYS A 103 -35.20 -15.87 -26.73
CA LYS A 103 -35.45 -17.17 -27.39
C LYS A 103 -36.37 -18.09 -26.60
N ILE A 104 -36.88 -17.65 -25.45
CA ILE A 104 -37.86 -18.43 -24.69
C ILE A 104 -39.22 -18.19 -25.33
N ASP A 105 -39.61 -19.08 -26.25
CA ASP A 105 -41.00 -19.19 -26.65
C ASP A 105 -41.82 -19.63 -25.42
N ILE A 106 -42.66 -18.72 -24.92
CA ILE A 106 -43.60 -19.02 -23.84
C ILE A 106 -44.78 -19.80 -24.46
N THR A 107 -44.52 -21.04 -24.86
CA THR A 107 -45.59 -21.98 -25.18
C THR A 107 -46.05 -22.58 -23.86
N THR A 108 -47.22 -22.12 -23.39
CA THR A 108 -47.89 -22.63 -22.20
C THR A 108 -48.32 -24.08 -22.42
N SER A 109 -47.47 -25.03 -22.02
CA SER A 109 -47.84 -26.45 -21.98
C SER A 109 -47.40 -27.09 -20.67
N SER A 110 -48.43 -27.35 -19.85
CA SER A 110 -48.55 -28.28 -18.71
C SER A 110 -47.46 -28.29 -17.63
N LEU A 111 -47.91 -27.91 -16.44
CA LEU A 111 -47.30 -28.23 -15.15
C LEU A 111 -46.96 -29.73 -15.05
N GLY A 112 -45.73 -30.04 -14.66
CA GLY A 112 -45.38 -31.37 -14.14
C GLY A 112 -44.04 -31.94 -14.58
N ASP A 113 -42.93 -31.19 -14.46
CA ASP A 113 -41.63 -31.85 -14.23
C ASP A 113 -40.55 -30.86 -13.80
N ASN A 114 -39.94 -31.08 -12.64
CA ASN A 114 -38.80 -30.27 -12.15
C ASN A 114 -37.56 -30.37 -13.06
N ASN A 115 -37.59 -31.25 -14.06
CA ASN A 115 -36.58 -31.41 -15.10
C ASN A 115 -36.73 -30.46 -16.30
N GLN A 116 -37.86 -29.78 -16.48
CA GLN A 116 -38.05 -28.89 -17.65
C GLN A 116 -37.17 -27.64 -17.59
N TYR A 117 -36.93 -27.08 -16.40
CA TYR A 117 -36.04 -25.92 -16.25
C TYR A 117 -34.57 -26.28 -16.48
N VAL A 118 -34.14 -27.48 -16.05
CA VAL A 118 -32.78 -27.98 -16.27
C VAL A 118 -32.56 -28.34 -17.75
N GLN A 119 -33.57 -28.90 -18.43
CA GLN A 119 -33.49 -29.19 -19.85
C GLN A 119 -33.52 -27.90 -20.69
N LYS A 120 -34.37 -26.93 -20.35
CA LYS A 120 -34.41 -25.61 -21.02
C LYS A 120 -33.14 -24.81 -20.80
N THR A 121 -32.54 -24.82 -19.61
CA THR A 121 -31.22 -24.16 -19.41
C THR A 121 -30.13 -24.88 -20.18
N LYS A 122 -30.16 -26.21 -20.27
CA LYS A 122 -29.20 -26.99 -21.07
C LYS A 122 -29.36 -26.77 -22.57
N GLU A 123 -30.58 -26.60 -23.09
CA GLU A 123 -30.85 -26.23 -24.49
C GLU A 123 -30.44 -24.80 -24.83
N VAL A 124 -30.69 -23.85 -23.92
CA VAL A 124 -30.24 -22.46 -24.09
C VAL A 124 -28.72 -22.38 -24.00
N PHE A 125 -28.09 -23.12 -23.08
CA PHE A 125 -26.65 -23.17 -22.93
C PHE A 125 -25.97 -23.89 -24.10
N SER A 126 -26.55 -24.98 -24.61
CA SER A 126 -26.04 -25.67 -25.81
C SER A 126 -26.26 -24.84 -27.08
N GLY A 127 -27.38 -24.12 -27.18
CA GLY A 127 -27.66 -23.15 -28.25
C GLY A 127 -26.70 -21.96 -28.21
N GLY A 128 -26.42 -21.42 -27.03
CA GLY A 128 -25.41 -20.39 -26.81
C GLY A 128 -23.99 -20.88 -27.14
N LEU A 129 -23.64 -22.11 -26.73
CA LEU A 129 -22.36 -22.75 -27.08
C LEU A 129 -22.24 -23.01 -28.58
N SER A 130 -23.32 -23.40 -29.25
CA SER A 130 -23.35 -23.60 -30.71
C SER A 130 -23.15 -22.27 -31.45
N GLN A 131 -23.74 -21.18 -30.94
CA GLN A 131 -23.52 -19.84 -31.48
C GLN A 131 -22.11 -19.32 -31.22
N ILE A 132 -21.55 -19.56 -30.02
CA ILE A 132 -20.13 -19.31 -29.74
C ILE A 132 -19.29 -20.10 -30.75
N ASN A 133 -19.53 -21.40 -30.93
CA ASN A 133 -18.83 -22.21 -31.92
C ASN A 133 -18.98 -21.67 -33.34
N SER A 134 -20.13 -21.09 -33.71
CA SER A 134 -20.33 -20.43 -35.01
C SER A 134 -19.57 -19.10 -35.15
N ILE A 135 -19.34 -18.37 -34.05
CA ILE A 135 -18.51 -17.15 -34.02
C ILE A 135 -17.02 -17.53 -34.11
N PHE A 136 -16.62 -18.62 -33.47
CA PHE A 136 -15.26 -19.19 -33.56
C PHE A 136 -15.00 -19.84 -34.94
N ASN A 137 -15.99 -20.40 -35.63
CA ASN A 137 -15.78 -21.00 -36.96
C ASN A 137 -15.95 -20.01 -38.13
N ASN A 138 -16.15 -18.72 -37.87
CA ASN A 138 -16.32 -17.69 -38.90
C ASN A 138 -14.99 -16.95 -39.14
N ASP A 139 -14.79 -16.40 -40.34
CA ASP A 139 -13.59 -15.62 -40.72
C ASP A 139 -13.35 -14.42 -39.79
N ASN A 140 -14.40 -13.96 -39.10
CA ASN A 140 -14.33 -12.92 -38.07
C ASN A 140 -13.66 -13.36 -36.76
N MET A 141 -13.43 -14.66 -36.52
CA MET A 141 -12.71 -15.16 -35.34
C MET A 141 -11.31 -14.56 -35.27
N LEU A 142 -10.64 -14.39 -36.41
CA LEU A 142 -9.28 -13.85 -36.48
C LEU A 142 -9.26 -12.38 -36.04
N LEU A 143 -10.29 -11.61 -36.39
CA LEU A 143 -10.48 -10.22 -35.95
C LEU A 143 -10.78 -10.12 -34.45
N ILE A 144 -11.64 -11.00 -33.93
CA ILE A 144 -11.97 -11.06 -32.50
C ILE A 144 -10.74 -11.49 -31.68
N GLY A 145 -10.00 -12.49 -32.15
CA GLY A 145 -8.76 -12.95 -31.54
C GLY A 145 -7.68 -11.87 -31.55
N ALA A 146 -7.54 -11.13 -32.65
CA ALA A 146 -6.65 -9.97 -32.75
C ALA A 146 -7.04 -8.86 -31.77
N GLY A 147 -8.33 -8.55 -31.62
CA GLY A 147 -8.82 -7.60 -30.63
C GLY A 147 -8.54 -8.03 -29.19
N LEU A 148 -8.76 -9.31 -28.88
CA LEU A 148 -8.55 -9.85 -27.53
C LEU A 148 -7.06 -9.91 -27.16
N THR A 149 -6.20 -10.28 -28.10
CA THR A 149 -4.74 -10.23 -27.93
C THR A 149 -4.23 -8.79 -27.79
N PHE A 150 -4.79 -7.83 -28.53
CA PHE A 150 -4.46 -6.42 -28.36
C PHE A 150 -4.82 -5.89 -26.97
N VAL A 151 -6.01 -6.24 -26.46
CA VAL A 151 -6.41 -5.90 -25.09
C VAL A 151 -5.48 -6.56 -24.06
N LEU A 152 -5.10 -7.83 -24.27
CA LEU A 152 -4.13 -8.52 -23.41
C LEU A 152 -2.77 -7.85 -23.39
N LEU A 153 -2.27 -7.38 -24.54
CA LEU A 153 -0.99 -6.66 -24.63
C LEU A 153 -1.05 -5.32 -23.87
N ILE A 154 -2.12 -4.55 -24.05
CA ILE A 154 -2.32 -3.29 -23.30
C ILE A 154 -2.39 -3.57 -21.80
N SER A 155 -3.13 -4.61 -21.41
CA SER A 155 -3.27 -5.02 -20.01
C SER A 155 -1.92 -5.43 -19.41
N GLY A 156 -1.15 -6.26 -20.13
CA GLY A 156 0.18 -6.68 -19.73
C GLY A 156 1.14 -5.50 -19.57
N TYR A 157 1.10 -4.54 -20.50
CA TYR A 157 1.88 -3.31 -20.41
C TYR A 157 1.56 -2.52 -19.12
N PHE A 158 0.28 -2.30 -18.82
CA PHE A 158 -0.13 -1.60 -17.60
C PHE A 158 0.26 -2.36 -16.32
N ILE A 159 0.21 -3.69 -16.33
CA ILE A 159 0.63 -4.51 -15.18
C ILE A 159 2.13 -4.34 -14.93
N ILE A 160 2.96 -4.43 -15.97
CA ILE A 160 4.42 -4.26 -15.86
C ILE A 160 4.75 -2.85 -15.38
N GLU A 161 4.11 -1.83 -15.97
CA GLU A 161 4.32 -0.43 -15.61
C GLU A 161 3.90 -0.15 -14.16
N ASN A 162 2.77 -0.69 -13.71
CA ASN A 162 2.36 -0.58 -12.30
C ASN A 162 3.33 -1.29 -11.36
N HIS A 163 3.83 -2.47 -11.72
CA HIS A 163 4.81 -3.20 -10.91
C HIS A 163 6.14 -2.44 -10.79
N LYS A 164 6.62 -1.84 -11.88
CA LYS A 164 7.83 -1.01 -11.88
C LYS A 164 7.65 0.24 -11.01
N ASN A 165 6.55 0.97 -11.19
CA ASN A 165 6.23 2.15 -10.38
C ASN A 165 6.07 1.83 -8.89
N PHE A 166 5.53 0.66 -8.56
CA PHE A 166 5.44 0.18 -7.17
C PHE A 166 6.83 -0.08 -6.58
N LYS A 167 7.70 -0.77 -7.32
CA LYS A 167 9.09 -1.05 -6.89
C LYS A 167 9.89 0.22 -6.67
N GLU A 168 9.76 1.21 -7.57
CA GLU A 168 10.42 2.51 -7.43
C GLU A 168 9.95 3.28 -6.19
N LYS A 169 8.64 3.25 -5.89
CA LYS A 169 8.11 3.84 -4.65
C LYS A 169 8.65 3.14 -3.41
N LEU A 170 8.71 1.80 -3.41
CA LEU A 170 9.23 1.02 -2.28
C LEU A 170 10.70 1.38 -1.99
N ASN A 171 11.53 1.46 -3.05
CA ASN A 171 12.94 1.82 -2.92
C ASN A 171 13.15 3.25 -2.40
N ARG A 172 12.22 4.18 -2.67
CA ARG A 172 12.27 5.55 -2.14
C ARG A 172 11.96 5.65 -0.64
N PHE A 173 11.28 4.67 -0.05
CA PHE A 173 11.00 4.63 1.39
C PHE A 173 12.02 3.80 2.18
N SER A 174 12.91 3.07 1.48
CA SER A 174 13.96 2.23 2.08
C SER A 174 15.30 2.97 2.26
N HIS A 175 15.33 4.28 2.01
CA HIS A 175 16.52 5.13 2.07
C HIS A 175 16.24 6.40 2.86
#